data_AF-A0A352XM81-F1
#
_entry.id   AF-A0A352XM81-F1
#
_cell.length_a   1.000
_cell.length_b   1.000
_cell.length_c   1.000
_cell.angle_alpha   90.00
_cell.angle_beta   90.00
_cell.angle_gamma   90.00
#
_symmetry.space_group_name_H-M   'P 1'
#
loop_
_entity.id
_entity.type
_entity.pdbx_description
1 polymer ?
#
loop_
_entity_poly.entity_id
_entity_poly.type
_entity_poly.pdbx_seq_one_letter_code
_entity_poly.pdbx_strand_id
1 'polypeptide(L)'
;MLMGVTLIFWGWMTDQPLVGLILAFLMEGPHWIPIRWNFGEKAYVRAWSISVAMMLLTAIILALGKIEPETVRIFVSWMPVFLAPLQFTQVYGFSDRMPLSTFSYFSRKKMALDHALGMTVHQLLIPFTPVYFTLTLLFTAAGRNAYHPMFFPGVLVLILWCLWALIGKGVRRKSALALSMILTVTLAAIGQWGLIMAHAWLNGGIGEQSSHYGGDVTRWHRSNTNIGQVGKIKQSAEIFWRIRTEQAPS
;
A
#
# COMPACT_ATOMS: atom_id res chain seq x y z
N MET A 1 10.36 16.76 6.58
CA MET A 1 10.96 15.65 7.33
C MET A 1 10.07 14.41 7.29
N LEU A 2 8.75 14.57 7.43
CA LEU A 2 7.80 13.45 7.42
C LEU A 2 7.87 12.61 6.13
N MET A 3 7.95 13.23 4.96
CA MET A 3 7.98 12.52 3.67
C MET A 3 9.23 11.65 3.51
N GLY A 4 10.41 12.15 3.89
CA GLY A 4 11.64 11.36 3.86
C GLY A 4 11.57 10.10 4.73
N VAL A 5 11.03 10.23 5.96
CA VAL A 5 10.85 9.07 6.86
C VAL A 5 9.89 8.05 6.26
N THR A 6 8.79 8.49 5.63
CA THR A 6 7.84 7.60 4.96
C THR A 6 8.48 6.86 3.79
N LEU A 7 9.36 7.50 3.02
CA LEU A 7 10.06 6.87 1.90
C LEU A 7 11.11 5.85 2.35
N ILE A 8 11.81 6.12 3.46
CA ILE A 8 12.70 5.13 4.09
C ILE A 8 11.89 3.93 4.58
N PHE A 9 10.76 4.18 5.25
CA PHE A 9 9.86 3.12 5.71
C PHE A 9 9.32 2.30 4.54
N TRP A 10 8.89 2.95 3.46
CA TRP A 10 8.50 2.28 2.21
C TRP A 10 9.63 1.41 1.65
N GLY A 11 10.85 1.95 1.53
CA GLY A 11 12.01 1.21 1.03
C GLY A 11 12.38 0.00 1.88
N TRP A 12 12.25 0.09 3.20
CA TRP A 12 12.42 -1.06 4.09
C TRP A 12 11.33 -2.12 3.87
N MET A 13 10.09 -1.71 3.62
CA MET A 13 8.97 -2.64 3.43
C MET A 13 8.92 -3.29 2.05
N THR A 14 9.47 -2.63 1.02
CA THR A 14 9.59 -3.16 -0.35
C THR A 14 10.89 -3.91 -0.61
N ASP A 15 11.75 -4.06 0.40
CA ASP A 15 13.09 -4.69 0.28
C ASP A 15 14.03 -3.92 -0.66
N GLN A 16 13.82 -2.60 -0.77
CA GLN A 16 14.59 -1.67 -1.60
C GLN A 16 15.04 -0.44 -0.78
N PRO A 17 15.85 -0.63 0.28
CA PRO A 17 16.22 0.44 1.21
C PRO A 17 17.01 1.56 0.51
N LEU A 18 17.85 1.21 -0.47
CA LEU A 18 18.65 2.17 -1.22
C LEU A 18 17.78 3.11 -2.07
N VAL A 19 16.74 2.59 -2.72
CA VAL A 19 15.79 3.40 -3.49
C VAL A 19 14.99 4.32 -2.57
N GLY A 20 14.51 3.78 -1.44
CA GLY A 20 13.81 4.58 -0.43
C GLY A 20 14.68 5.71 0.14
N LEU A 21 15.96 5.43 0.39
CA LEU A 21 16.93 6.43 0.86
C LEU A 21 17.16 7.50 -0.21
N ILE A 22 17.43 7.14 -1.46
CA ILE A 22 17.62 8.11 -2.55
C ILE A 22 16.39 9.01 -2.70
N LEU A 23 15.19 8.43 -2.69
CA LEU A 23 13.95 9.21 -2.78
C LEU A 23 13.76 10.12 -1.56
N ALA A 24 14.10 9.64 -0.36
CA ALA A 24 14.01 10.44 0.86
C ALA A 24 14.93 11.67 0.78
N PHE A 25 16.19 11.48 0.38
CA PHE A 25 17.13 12.59 0.19
C PHE A 25 16.65 13.53 -0.92
N LEU A 26 16.16 13.00 -2.04
CA LEU A 26 15.69 13.80 -3.17
C LEU A 26 14.48 14.68 -2.79
N MET A 27 13.50 14.13 -2.07
CA MET A 27 12.27 14.83 -1.68
C MET A 27 12.46 15.74 -0.46
N GLU A 28 13.40 15.42 0.43
CA GLU A 28 13.69 16.24 1.61
C GLU A 28 14.79 17.28 1.35
N GLY A 29 15.50 17.17 0.22
CA GLY A 29 16.56 18.09 -0.21
C GLY A 29 16.20 19.59 -0.12
N PRO A 30 14.99 20.02 -0.52
CA PRO A 30 14.58 21.43 -0.42
C PRO A 30 14.47 21.97 1.01
N HIS A 31 14.46 21.09 2.01
CA HIS A 31 14.52 21.48 3.42
C HIS A 31 15.93 21.89 3.87
N TRP A 32 16.96 21.35 3.21
CA TRP A 32 18.36 21.65 3.51
C TRP A 32 18.95 22.67 2.55
N ILE A 33 18.46 22.70 1.31
CA ILE A 33 18.95 23.59 0.25
C ILE A 33 17.76 24.41 -0.26
N PRO A 34 17.79 25.75 -0.15
CA PRO A 34 16.68 26.61 -0.59
C PRO A 34 16.62 26.77 -2.13
N ILE A 35 16.95 25.74 -2.89
CA ILE A 35 16.82 25.73 -4.35
C ILE A 35 15.34 25.57 -4.68
N ARG A 36 14.77 26.61 -5.29
CA ARG A 36 13.42 26.59 -5.87
C ARG A 36 13.50 27.00 -7.33
N TRP A 37 12.86 26.22 -8.19
CA TRP A 37 12.79 26.43 -9.62
C TRP A 37 11.39 26.89 -10.03
N ASN A 38 11.34 27.81 -11.01
CA ASN A 38 10.07 28.29 -11.56
C ASN A 38 9.56 27.30 -12.62
N PHE A 39 8.87 26.26 -12.14
CA PHE A 39 8.19 25.31 -13.00
C PHE A 39 6.84 25.88 -13.47
N GLY A 40 6.74 26.14 -14.77
CA GLY A 40 5.46 26.46 -15.41
C GLY A 40 4.59 25.22 -15.63
N GLU A 41 3.35 25.41 -16.09
CA GLU A 41 2.36 24.34 -16.34
C GLU A 41 2.90 23.22 -17.24
N LYS A 42 3.73 23.57 -18.24
CA LYS A 42 4.37 22.60 -19.15
C LYS A 42 5.29 21.62 -18.43
N ALA A 43 5.95 22.04 -17.35
CA ALA A 43 6.86 21.17 -16.59
C ALA A 43 6.08 20.10 -15.82
N TYR A 44 4.95 20.47 -15.20
CA TYR A 44 4.05 19.55 -14.52
C TYR A 44 3.49 18.49 -15.48
N VAL A 45 3.09 18.90 -16.69
CA VAL A 45 2.61 17.96 -17.72
C VAL A 45 3.72 17.00 -18.15
N ARG A 46 4.96 17.48 -18.33
CA ARG A 46 6.10 16.61 -18.65
C ARG A 46 6.40 15.62 -17.53
N ALA A 47 6.35 16.06 -16.27
CA ALA A 47 6.53 15.19 -15.12
C ALA A 47 5.46 14.08 -15.08
N TRP A 48 4.19 14.43 -15.34
CA TRP A 48 3.12 13.44 -15.49
C TRP A 48 3.39 12.46 -16.63
N SER A 49 3.81 12.96 -17.80
CA SER A 49 4.15 12.11 -18.94
C SER A 49 5.30 11.15 -18.63
N ILE A 50 6.33 11.60 -17.89
CA ILE A 50 7.43 10.75 -17.44
C ILE A 50 6.91 9.67 -16.47
N SER A 51 6.06 10.04 -15.50
CA SER A 51 5.40 9.08 -14.60
C SER A 51 4.62 8.02 -15.36
N VAL A 52 3.77 8.42 -16.31
CA VAL A 52 3.00 7.50 -17.15
C VAL A 52 3.91 6.64 -18.03
N ALA A 53 4.96 7.21 -18.61
CA ALA A 53 5.92 6.47 -19.43
C ALA A 53 6.64 5.38 -18.62
N MET A 54 7.08 5.69 -17.39
CA MET A 54 7.70 4.70 -16.50
C MET A 54 6.70 3.59 -16.10
N MET A 55 5.44 3.96 -15.83
CA MET A 55 4.39 2.99 -15.53
C MET A 55 4.12 2.07 -16.74
N LEU A 56 3.97 2.63 -17.93
CA LEU A 56 3.73 1.85 -19.15
C LEU A 56 4.92 0.97 -19.49
N LEU A 57 6.14 1.49 -19.41
CA LEU A 57 7.36 0.72 -19.65
C LEU A 57 7.43 -0.47 -18.70
N THR A 58 7.21 -0.24 -17.40
CA THR A 58 7.23 -1.32 -16.40
C THR A 58 6.09 -2.31 -16.64
N ALA A 59 4.88 -1.83 -16.94
CA ALA A 59 3.75 -2.71 -17.25
C ALA A 59 4.01 -3.58 -18.49
N ILE A 60 4.64 -3.04 -19.54
CA ILE A 60 5.04 -3.79 -20.73
C ILE A 60 6.08 -4.84 -20.35
N ILE A 61 7.14 -4.48 -19.63
CA ILE A 61 8.17 -5.43 -19.17
C ILE A 61 7.56 -6.58 -18.38
N LEU A 62 6.63 -6.27 -17.47
CA LEU A 62 5.92 -7.28 -16.68
C LEU A 62 4.96 -8.13 -17.53
N ALA A 63 4.32 -7.54 -18.54
CA ALA A 63 3.42 -8.24 -19.47
C ALA A 63 4.16 -9.16 -20.47
N LEU A 64 5.44 -8.90 -20.74
CA LEU A 64 6.29 -9.81 -21.52
C LEU A 64 6.67 -11.09 -20.74
N GLY A 65 6.54 -11.06 -19.42
CA GLY A 65 6.72 -12.22 -18.55
C GLY A 65 5.44 -13.04 -18.36
N LYS A 66 5.49 -14.01 -17.44
CA LYS A 66 4.28 -14.67 -16.96
C LYS A 66 3.57 -13.76 -15.96
N ILE A 67 2.30 -13.47 -16.21
CA ILE A 67 1.49 -12.64 -15.31
C ILE A 67 1.09 -13.50 -14.11
N GLU A 68 1.89 -13.41 -13.06
CA GLU A 68 1.60 -14.01 -11.76
C GLU A 68 1.06 -12.95 -10.79
N PRO A 69 0.28 -13.32 -9.75
CA PRO A 69 -0.26 -12.36 -8.78
C PRO A 69 0.83 -11.49 -8.12
N GLU A 70 2.02 -12.05 -7.94
CA GLU A 70 3.20 -11.35 -7.45
C GLU A 70 3.70 -10.24 -8.39
N THR A 71 3.55 -10.41 -9.70
CA THR A 71 3.93 -9.42 -10.72
C THR A 71 3.11 -8.14 -10.57
N VAL A 72 1.80 -8.30 -10.35
CA VAL A 72 0.88 -7.18 -10.10
C VAL A 72 1.22 -6.50 -8.77
N ARG A 73 1.53 -7.27 -7.73
CA ARG A 73 1.94 -6.73 -6.43
C ARG A 73 3.23 -5.91 -6.52
N ILE A 74 4.23 -6.40 -7.27
CA ILE A 74 5.47 -5.67 -7.52
C ILE A 74 5.15 -4.34 -8.20
N PHE A 75 4.37 -4.35 -9.29
CA PHE A 75 3.96 -3.11 -9.97
C PHE A 75 3.33 -2.09 -9.02
N VAL A 76 2.40 -2.53 -8.17
CA VAL A 76 1.73 -1.68 -7.17
C VAL A 76 2.71 -1.15 -6.12
N SER A 77 3.68 -1.96 -5.69
CA SER A 77 4.67 -1.52 -4.69
C SER A 77 5.60 -0.40 -5.20
N TRP A 78 5.83 -0.33 -6.51
CA TRP A 78 6.69 0.68 -7.16
C TRP A 78 5.98 2.01 -7.48
N MET A 79 4.68 2.13 -7.19
CA MET A 79 3.91 3.36 -7.43
C MET A 79 4.55 4.65 -6.88
N PRO A 80 5.16 4.68 -5.67
CA PRO A 80 5.80 5.89 -5.16
C PRO A 80 6.97 6.36 -6.03
N VAL A 81 7.69 5.43 -6.67
CA VAL A 81 8.77 5.74 -7.62
C VAL A 81 8.17 6.35 -8.89
N PHE A 82 7.08 5.78 -9.40
CA PHE A 82 6.43 6.31 -10.61
C PHE A 82 5.89 7.71 -10.41
N LEU A 83 5.37 8.02 -9.23
CA LEU A 83 4.84 9.35 -8.88
C LEU A 83 5.94 10.34 -8.43
N ALA A 84 7.19 9.90 -8.28
CA ALA A 84 8.29 10.73 -7.82
C ALA A 84 8.56 11.97 -8.70
N PRO A 85 8.50 11.92 -10.05
CA PRO A 85 8.69 13.11 -10.89
C PRO A 85 7.66 14.21 -10.61
N LEU A 86 6.41 13.84 -10.35
CA LEU A 86 5.36 14.79 -9.99
C LEU A 86 5.65 15.45 -8.65
N GLN A 87 5.97 14.63 -7.64
CA GLN A 87 6.33 15.13 -6.32
C GLN A 87 7.54 16.06 -6.40
N PHE A 88 8.55 15.69 -7.19
CA PHE A 88 9.75 16.51 -7.41
C PHE A 88 9.40 17.91 -7.94
N THR A 89 8.55 18.00 -8.97
CA THR A 89 8.15 19.31 -9.52
C THR A 89 7.39 20.17 -8.52
N GLN A 90 6.66 19.57 -7.59
CA GLN A 90 5.95 20.31 -6.56
C GLN A 90 6.86 20.77 -5.41
N VAL A 91 7.77 19.92 -4.91
CA VAL A 91 8.64 20.29 -3.78
C VAL A 91 9.70 21.32 -4.21
N TYR A 92 10.24 21.19 -5.42
CA TYR A 92 11.23 22.13 -5.96
C TYR A 92 10.58 23.32 -6.68
N GLY A 93 9.25 23.35 -6.83
CA GLY A 93 8.53 24.46 -7.47
C GLY A 93 8.36 25.68 -6.56
N PHE A 94 8.17 26.86 -7.16
CA PHE A 94 7.73 28.05 -6.41
C PHE A 94 6.27 27.97 -5.94
N SER A 95 5.43 27.23 -6.66
CA SER A 95 4.03 27.01 -6.28
C SER A 95 3.88 25.71 -5.51
N ASP A 96 3.45 25.80 -4.25
CA ASP A 96 3.15 24.64 -3.39
C ASP A 96 1.90 23.85 -3.85
N ARG A 97 1.27 24.25 -4.96
CA ARG A 97 0.01 23.69 -5.46
C ARG A 97 0.07 23.48 -6.96
N MET A 98 -0.52 22.39 -7.40
CA MET A 98 -0.52 21.96 -8.80
C MET A 98 -1.94 22.04 -9.37
N PRO A 99 -2.13 22.50 -10.62
CA PRO A 99 -3.45 22.52 -11.22
C PRO A 99 -3.91 21.11 -11.55
N LEU A 100 -5.17 20.80 -11.19
CA LEU A 100 -5.78 19.48 -11.38
C LEU A 100 -5.85 19.07 -12.87
N SER A 101 -5.83 20.06 -13.77
CA SER A 101 -5.75 19.87 -15.22
C SER A 101 -4.54 19.04 -15.64
N THR A 102 -3.49 18.96 -14.83
CA THR A 102 -2.30 18.17 -15.15
C THR A 102 -2.60 16.66 -15.25
N PHE A 103 -3.56 16.15 -14.47
CA PHE A 103 -3.87 14.72 -14.47
C PHE A 103 -4.80 14.29 -15.62
N SER A 104 -5.53 15.22 -16.25
CA SER A 104 -6.51 14.90 -17.29
C SER A 104 -6.18 15.56 -18.64
N TYR A 105 -5.88 14.73 -19.65
CA TYR A 105 -5.67 15.19 -21.02
C TYR A 105 -6.89 15.91 -21.59
N PHE A 106 -8.10 15.38 -21.33
CA PHE A 106 -9.35 15.98 -21.78
C PHE A 106 -9.61 17.34 -21.12
N SER A 107 -9.30 17.46 -19.82
CA SER A 107 -9.38 18.75 -19.13
C SER A 107 -8.48 19.79 -19.78
N ARG A 108 -7.23 19.45 -20.11
CA ARG A 108 -6.31 20.38 -20.81
C ARG A 108 -6.79 20.77 -22.19
N LYS A 109 -7.29 19.80 -22.98
CA LYS A 109 -7.79 20.07 -24.33
C LYS A 109 -8.99 21.03 -24.28
N LYS A 110 -9.89 20.84 -23.31
CA LYS A 110 -11.01 21.75 -23.06
C LYS A 110 -10.52 23.13 -22.61
N MET A 111 -9.59 23.20 -21.66
CA MET A 111 -9.04 24.48 -21.19
C MET A 111 -8.31 25.26 -22.30
N ALA A 112 -7.58 24.58 -23.19
CA ALA A 112 -6.92 25.21 -24.33
C ALA A 112 -7.93 25.79 -25.33
N LEU A 113 -9.06 25.10 -25.54
CA LEU A 113 -10.15 25.60 -26.36
C LEU A 113 -10.84 26.80 -25.70
N ASP A 114 -11.13 26.71 -24.41
CA ASP A 114 -11.77 27.79 -23.64
C ASP A 114 -10.86 29.05 -23.58
N HIS A 115 -9.53 28.86 -23.48
CA HIS A 115 -8.56 29.95 -23.61
C HIS A 115 -8.53 30.56 -25.02
N ALA A 116 -8.61 29.74 -26.08
CA ALA A 116 -8.69 30.24 -27.45
C ALA A 116 -9.98 31.05 -27.71
N LEU A 117 -11.04 30.77 -26.96
CA LEU A 117 -12.31 31.49 -26.97
C LEU A 117 -12.33 32.71 -26.02
N GLY A 118 -11.20 33.04 -25.38
CA GLY A 118 -11.09 34.20 -24.49
C GLY A 118 -11.81 34.05 -23.14
N MET A 119 -12.24 32.84 -22.77
CA MET A 119 -12.91 32.59 -21.50
C MET A 119 -11.90 32.49 -20.35
N THR A 120 -12.28 33.01 -19.18
CA THR A 120 -11.47 32.90 -17.96
C THR A 120 -11.62 31.51 -17.36
N VAL A 121 -10.58 30.69 -17.51
CA VAL A 121 -10.56 29.32 -16.97
C VAL A 121 -10.09 29.35 -15.52
N HIS A 122 -10.97 28.99 -14.59
CA HIS A 122 -10.57 28.82 -13.18
C HIS A 122 -9.87 27.47 -12.98
N GLN A 123 -8.59 27.49 -12.61
CA GLN A 123 -7.82 26.28 -12.35
C GLN A 123 -7.94 25.87 -10.87
N LEU A 124 -8.38 24.63 -10.63
CA LEU A 124 -8.41 24.08 -9.28
C LEU A 124 -6.99 23.64 -8.86
N LEU A 125 -6.45 24.32 -7.85
CA LEU A 125 -5.09 24.12 -7.34
C LEU A 125 -5.11 23.16 -6.13
N ILE A 126 -4.49 21.99 -6.27
CA ILE A 126 -4.45 20.97 -5.21
C ILE A 126 -3.01 20.79 -4.70
N PRO A 127 -2.79 20.70 -3.37
CA PRO A 127 -1.51 20.27 -2.83
C PRO A 127 -1.36 18.75 -3.04
N PHE A 128 -0.38 18.34 -3.84
CA PHE A 128 -0.14 16.92 -4.15
C PHE A 128 0.75 16.21 -3.10
N THR A 129 1.60 16.93 -2.36
CA THR A 129 2.40 16.42 -1.24
C THR A 129 1.65 15.52 -0.23
N PRO A 130 0.46 15.90 0.31
CA PRO A 130 -0.30 15.01 1.20
C PRO A 130 -0.86 13.78 0.48
N VAL A 131 -1.21 13.90 -0.79
CA VAL A 131 -1.70 12.80 -1.63
C VAL A 131 -0.59 11.79 -1.88
N TYR A 132 0.62 12.26 -2.21
CA TYR A 132 1.78 11.40 -2.37
C TYR A 132 2.14 10.66 -1.08
N PHE A 133 2.06 11.33 0.07
CA PHE A 133 2.29 10.71 1.38
C PHE A 133 1.29 9.56 1.66
N THR A 134 -0.01 9.80 1.48
CA THR A 134 -1.03 8.77 1.75
C THR A 134 -0.95 7.61 0.77
N LEU A 135 -0.68 7.88 -0.52
CA LEU A 135 -0.45 6.86 -1.52
C LEU A 135 0.80 6.03 -1.20
N THR A 136 1.89 6.65 -0.77
CA THR A 136 3.12 5.93 -0.39
C THR A 136 2.86 4.98 0.78
N LEU A 137 2.12 5.42 1.81
CA LEU A 137 1.69 4.55 2.91
C LEU A 137 0.82 3.38 2.43
N LEU A 138 -0.14 3.65 1.54
CA LEU A 138 -1.01 2.62 0.98
C LEU A 138 -0.21 1.56 0.19
N PHE A 139 0.71 2.00 -0.67
CA PHE A 139 1.52 1.10 -1.50
C PHE A 139 2.61 0.36 -0.72
N THR A 140 2.98 0.86 0.46
CA THR A 140 3.84 0.13 1.40
C THR A 140 3.21 -1.20 1.82
N ALA A 141 1.88 -1.29 1.91
CA ALA A 141 1.17 -2.55 2.20
C ALA A 141 1.35 -3.62 1.11
N ALA A 142 1.66 -3.20 -0.13
CA ALA A 142 1.99 -4.12 -1.21
C ALA A 142 3.45 -4.62 -1.15
N GLY A 143 4.29 -4.07 -0.26
CA GLY A 143 5.69 -4.47 -0.12
C GLY A 143 5.87 -5.90 0.39
N ARG A 144 6.94 -6.59 -0.03
CA ARG A 144 7.23 -7.99 0.33
C ARG A 144 7.23 -8.23 1.84
N ASN A 145 7.71 -7.25 2.62
CA ASN A 145 7.85 -7.32 4.07
C ASN A 145 6.63 -6.79 4.85
N ALA A 146 5.47 -6.57 4.20
CA ALA A 146 4.25 -6.07 4.86
C ALA A 146 3.73 -7.00 5.99
N TYR A 147 4.15 -8.26 5.98
CA TYR A 147 3.85 -9.27 6.99
C TYR A 147 4.63 -9.10 8.30
N HIS A 148 5.67 -8.26 8.29
CA HIS A 148 6.52 -8.05 9.45
C HIS A 148 5.73 -7.42 10.60
N PRO A 149 5.91 -7.86 11.87
CA PRO A 149 5.16 -7.33 13.01
C PRO A 149 5.33 -5.81 13.21
N MET A 150 6.45 -5.25 12.73
CA MET A 150 6.74 -3.81 12.78
C MET A 150 5.94 -2.96 11.76
N PHE A 151 5.27 -3.58 10.79
CA PHE A 151 4.55 -2.85 9.73
C PHE A 151 3.42 -1.98 10.30
N PHE A 152 2.53 -2.59 11.07
CA PHE A 152 1.39 -1.90 11.67
C PHE A 152 1.78 -0.75 12.63
N PRO A 153 2.69 -0.95 13.62
CA PRO A 153 3.10 0.15 14.48
C PRO A 153 3.83 1.25 13.70
N GLY A 154 4.61 0.91 12.67
CA GLY A 154 5.27 1.90 11.80
C GLY A 154 4.26 2.79 11.06
N VAL A 155 3.25 2.20 10.42
CA VAL A 155 2.18 2.94 9.74
C VAL A 155 1.40 3.81 10.72
N LEU A 156 1.05 3.29 11.90
CA LEU A 156 0.38 4.06 12.95
C LEU A 156 1.19 5.28 13.37
N VAL A 157 2.47 5.12 13.68
CA VAL A 157 3.36 6.23 14.07
C VAL A 157 3.40 7.30 12.97
N LEU A 158 3.49 6.91 11.70
CA LEU A 158 3.52 7.84 10.57
C LEU A 158 2.20 8.60 10.39
N ILE A 159 1.05 7.92 10.51
CA ILE A 159 -0.27 8.56 10.44
C ILE A 159 -0.45 9.56 11.59
N LEU A 160 -0.03 9.17 12.80
CA LEU A 160 -0.15 10.03 13.97
C LEU A 160 0.78 11.24 13.87
N TRP A 161 2.00 11.05 13.40
CA TRP A 161 2.90 12.16 13.11
C TRP A 161 2.30 13.09 12.04
N CYS A 162 1.70 12.55 10.99
CA CYS A 162 1.01 13.35 9.97
C CYS A 162 -0.13 14.19 10.56
N LEU A 163 -1.01 13.56 11.35
CA LEU A 163 -2.09 14.26 12.04
C LEU A 163 -1.55 15.34 12.98
N TRP A 164 -0.50 15.05 13.74
CA TRP A 164 0.14 16.02 14.61
C TRP A 164 0.74 17.21 13.83
N ALA A 165 1.31 16.97 12.66
CA ALA A 165 1.88 18.01 11.80
C ALA A 165 0.80 18.88 11.13
N LEU A 166 -0.38 18.31 10.83
CA LEU A 166 -1.52 19.02 10.24
C LEU A 166 -2.27 19.88 11.27
N ILE A 167 -2.22 19.48 12.54
CA ILE A 167 -2.87 20.21 13.63
C ILE A 167 -2.01 21.43 13.97
N GLY A 168 -2.34 22.56 13.33
CA GLY A 168 -1.64 23.83 13.49
C GLY A 168 -1.57 24.33 14.96
N LYS A 169 -0.82 25.43 15.17
CA LYS A 169 -0.51 26.00 16.50
C LYS A 169 -1.72 26.40 17.37
N GLY A 170 -2.95 26.38 16.82
CA GLY A 170 -4.17 26.91 17.46
C GLY A 170 -4.97 25.95 18.34
N VAL A 171 -4.62 24.66 18.43
CA VAL A 171 -5.39 23.73 19.31
C VAL A 171 -4.97 23.90 20.77
N ARG A 172 -5.90 24.43 21.58
CA ARG A 172 -5.74 24.71 23.03
C ARG A 172 -5.47 23.47 23.90
N ARG A 173 -5.79 22.26 23.43
CA ARG A 173 -5.64 20.99 24.21
C ARG A 173 -4.82 19.95 23.46
N LYS A 174 -3.57 20.29 23.12
CA LYS A 174 -2.62 19.33 22.50
C LYS A 174 -2.43 18.06 23.33
N SER A 175 -2.53 18.16 24.66
CA SER A 175 -2.45 17.01 25.58
C SER A 175 -3.65 16.05 25.48
N ALA A 176 -4.87 16.57 25.32
CA ALA A 176 -6.06 15.71 25.14
C ALA A 176 -6.03 14.97 23.80
N LEU A 177 -5.48 15.61 22.76
CA LEU A 177 -5.27 14.97 21.46
C LEU A 177 -4.15 13.93 21.52
N ALA A 178 -3.04 14.22 22.18
CA ALA A 178 -1.98 13.24 22.41
C ALA A 178 -2.53 12.01 23.17
N LEU A 179 -3.40 12.23 24.16
CA LEU A 179 -4.09 11.16 24.88
C LEU A 179 -4.98 10.33 23.94
N SER A 180 -5.81 10.95 23.09
CA SER A 180 -6.65 10.21 22.15
C SER A 180 -5.84 9.44 21.12
N MET A 181 -4.69 9.98 20.71
CA MET A 181 -3.75 9.30 19.80
C MET A 181 -3.14 8.06 20.45
N ILE A 182 -2.65 8.18 21.69
CA ILE A 182 -2.12 7.05 22.47
C ILE A 182 -3.21 5.99 22.65
N LEU A 183 -4.43 6.41 23.02
CA LEU A 183 -5.56 5.50 23.22
C LEU A 183 -5.96 4.79 21.93
N THR A 184 -5.85 5.48 20.79
CA THR A 184 -6.09 4.87 19.46
C THR A 184 -5.01 3.84 19.13
N VAL A 185 -3.73 4.12 19.40
CA VAL A 185 -2.62 3.17 19.17
C VAL A 185 -2.79 1.93 20.03
N THR A 186 -3.09 2.10 21.32
CA THR A 186 -3.24 0.97 22.24
C THR A 186 -4.42 0.11 21.84
N LEU A 187 -5.57 0.72 21.51
CA LEU A 187 -6.75 -0.01 21.06
C LEU A 187 -6.49 -0.74 19.73
N ALA A 188 -5.80 -0.09 18.80
CA ALA A 188 -5.43 -0.67 17.51
C ALA A 188 -4.49 -1.87 17.67
N ALA A 189 -3.48 -1.77 18.54
CA ALA A 189 -2.59 -2.87 18.86
C ALA A 189 -3.35 -4.03 19.52
N ILE A 190 -4.18 -3.76 20.52
CA ILE A 190 -5.02 -4.79 21.16
C ILE A 190 -5.94 -5.47 20.14
N GLY A 191 -6.57 -4.71 19.25
CA GLY A 191 -7.43 -5.25 18.19
C GLY A 191 -6.68 -6.17 17.23
N GLN A 192 -5.47 -5.77 16.80
CA GLN A 192 -4.64 -6.61 15.94
C GLN A 192 -4.25 -7.93 16.63
N TRP A 193 -3.83 -7.88 17.89
CA TRP A 193 -3.48 -9.08 18.66
C TRP A 193 -4.71 -9.98 18.87
N GLY A 194 -5.87 -9.39 19.13
CA GLY A 194 -7.14 -10.11 19.25
C GLY A 194 -7.53 -10.83 17.96
N LEU A 195 -7.35 -10.20 16.80
CA LEU A 195 -7.60 -10.81 15.50
C LEU A 195 -6.64 -11.97 15.21
N ILE A 196 -5.36 -11.81 15.51
CA ILE A 196 -4.36 -12.88 15.35
C ILE A 196 -4.72 -14.08 16.23
N MET A 197 -5.08 -13.83 17.49
CA MET A 197 -5.48 -14.88 18.43
C MET A 197 -6.78 -15.57 18.00
N ALA A 198 -7.79 -14.81 17.55
CA ALA A 198 -9.04 -15.37 17.05
C ALA A 198 -8.81 -16.24 15.80
N HIS A 199 -7.92 -15.80 14.91
CA HIS A 199 -7.53 -16.59 13.73
C HIS A 199 -6.78 -17.87 14.12
N ALA A 200 -5.87 -17.80 15.10
CA ALA A 200 -5.15 -18.96 15.63
C ALA A 200 -6.08 -19.95 16.36
N TRP A 201 -7.11 -19.45 17.04
CA TRP A 201 -8.11 -20.27 17.72
C TRP A 201 -9.02 -20.99 16.73
N LEU A 202 -9.49 -20.30 15.67
CA LEU A 202 -10.29 -20.91 14.60
C LEU A 202 -9.54 -21.99 13.82
N ASN A 203 -8.21 -21.84 13.65
CA ASN A 203 -7.39 -22.79 12.91
C ASN A 203 -6.79 -23.92 13.76
N GLY A 204 -7.19 -24.06 15.03
CA GLY A 204 -6.90 -25.28 15.82
C GLY A 204 -5.70 -25.22 16.78
N GLY A 205 -5.28 -24.03 17.25
CA GLY A 205 -4.44 -23.90 18.44
C GLY A 205 -3.00 -23.44 18.20
N ILE A 206 -2.45 -22.82 19.24
CA ILE A 206 -1.24 -21.96 19.31
C ILE A 206 0.11 -22.67 18.99
N GLY A 207 0.09 -23.88 18.41
CA GLY A 207 1.27 -24.74 18.27
C GLY A 207 2.08 -24.66 16.96
N GLU A 208 1.52 -24.16 15.85
CA GLU A 208 2.18 -24.25 14.52
C GLU A 208 2.44 -22.89 13.84
N GLN A 209 2.42 -21.79 14.58
CA GLN A 209 2.48 -20.45 13.96
C GLN A 209 3.89 -19.89 13.76
N SER A 210 4.95 -20.65 14.07
CA SER A 210 6.34 -20.22 13.90
C SER A 210 6.96 -20.60 12.56
N SER A 211 6.33 -21.47 11.77
CA SER A 211 6.88 -21.97 10.49
C SER A 211 6.04 -21.61 9.26
N HIS A 212 4.85 -21.02 9.40
CA HIS A 212 3.95 -20.77 8.27
C HIS A 212 3.95 -19.33 7.69
N TYR A 213 4.75 -18.41 8.24
CA TYR A 213 4.92 -17.08 7.63
C TYR A 213 5.78 -17.07 6.36
N GLY A 214 6.20 -18.24 5.87
CA GLY A 214 6.88 -18.46 4.58
C GLY A 214 6.11 -19.38 3.61
N GLY A 215 4.84 -19.67 3.86
CA GLY A 215 4.05 -20.63 3.08
C GLY A 215 3.31 -20.02 1.89
N ASP A 216 3.93 -20.10 0.71
CA ASP A 216 3.28 -20.32 -0.59
C ASP A 216 2.05 -19.44 -0.94
N VAL A 217 2.30 -18.31 -1.60
CA VAL A 217 1.29 -17.41 -2.20
C VAL A 217 0.50 -18.03 -3.37
N THR A 218 0.68 -19.32 -3.64
CA THR A 218 -0.01 -20.08 -4.69
C THR A 218 -1.36 -20.69 -4.25
N ARG A 219 -1.76 -20.56 -2.98
CA ARG A 219 -2.88 -21.31 -2.41
C ARG A 219 -4.24 -20.56 -2.37
N TRP A 220 -4.49 -19.61 -3.27
CA TRP A 220 -5.78 -18.87 -3.38
C TRP A 220 -6.93 -19.69 -4.00
N HIS A 221 -6.65 -20.86 -4.61
CA HIS A 221 -7.66 -21.67 -5.31
C HIS A 221 -8.06 -22.99 -4.63
N ARG A 222 -7.87 -23.13 -3.31
CA ARG A 222 -8.48 -24.25 -2.56
C ARG A 222 -9.42 -23.76 -1.48
N SER A 223 -10.70 -23.80 -1.78
CA SER A 223 -11.75 -24.03 -0.78
C SER A 223 -11.49 -25.40 -0.15
N ASN A 224 -10.77 -25.43 0.97
CA ASN A 224 -10.80 -26.58 1.87
C ASN A 224 -12.17 -26.58 2.57
N THR A 225 -13.21 -26.96 1.83
CA THR A 225 -14.44 -27.40 2.44
C THR A 225 -14.09 -28.71 3.15
N ASN A 226 -14.05 -28.67 4.48
CA ASN A 226 -13.74 -29.81 5.34
C ASN A 226 -14.87 -30.87 5.33
N ILE A 227 -15.55 -31.06 4.20
CA ILE A 227 -16.42 -32.20 3.91
C ILE A 227 -15.48 -33.36 3.59
N GLY A 228 -15.00 -34.05 4.62
CA GLY A 228 -14.14 -35.22 4.43
C GLY A 228 -13.08 -35.48 5.48
N GLN A 229 -12.95 -34.68 6.56
CA GLN A 229 -12.27 -35.19 7.75
C GLN A 229 -13.16 -36.25 8.39
N VAL A 230 -12.94 -37.50 7.98
CA VAL A 230 -13.42 -38.69 8.67
C VAL A 230 -12.78 -38.68 10.05
N GLY A 231 -13.45 -38.04 11.02
CA GLY A 231 -13.22 -38.35 12.41
C GLY A 231 -13.32 -39.86 12.57
N LYS A 232 -12.44 -40.47 13.38
CA LYS A 232 -12.50 -41.91 13.69
C LYS A 232 -13.91 -42.27 14.13
N ILE A 233 -14.70 -42.81 13.21
CA ILE A 233 -15.97 -43.45 13.54
C ILE A 233 -15.55 -44.64 14.40
N LYS A 234 -15.98 -44.65 15.67
CA LYS A 234 -15.87 -45.84 16.52
C LYS A 234 -16.69 -46.92 15.85
N GLN A 235 -16.06 -47.76 15.03
CA GLN A 235 -16.66 -48.99 14.56
C GLN A 235 -16.87 -49.88 15.80
N SER A 236 -18.12 -49.98 16.24
CA SER A 236 -18.53 -51.08 17.11
C SER A 236 -18.23 -52.38 16.37
N ALA A 237 -17.50 -53.29 17.01
CA ALA A 237 -17.05 -54.57 16.45
C ALA A 237 -18.17 -55.62 16.33
N GLU A 238 -19.42 -55.18 16.11
CA GLU A 238 -20.57 -56.07 16.04
C GLU A 238 -20.99 -56.22 14.57
N ILE A 239 -20.49 -57.29 13.95
CA ILE A 239 -20.80 -57.66 12.57
C ILE A 239 -22.15 -58.42 12.59
N PHE A 240 -23.25 -57.73 12.28
CA PHE A 240 -24.59 -58.32 12.33
C PHE A 240 -24.93 -59.19 11.11
N TRP A 241 -24.25 -59.02 9.97
CA TRP A 241 -24.62 -59.71 8.73
C TRP A 241 -23.39 -60.18 7.96
N ARG A 242 -23.31 -61.50 7.74
CA ARG A 242 -22.28 -62.15 6.92
C ARG A 242 -22.98 -62.90 5.79
N ILE A 243 -22.96 -62.33 4.59
CA ILE A 243 -23.47 -62.98 3.38
C ILE A 243 -22.43 -64.03 2.93
N ARG A 244 -22.83 -65.30 2.88
CA ARG A 244 -22.05 -66.35 2.20
C ARG A 244 -22.54 -66.42 0.76
N THR A 245 -21.61 -66.32 -0.18
CA THR A 245 -21.85 -66.73 -1.56
C THR A 245 -21.49 -68.21 -1.68
N GLU A 246 -22.47 -69.04 -2.05
CA GLU A 246 -22.25 -70.45 -2.35
C GLU A 246 -21.40 -70.60 -3.62
N GLN A 247 -20.36 -71.43 -3.54
CA GLN A 247 -19.52 -71.77 -4.67
C GLN A 247 -20.32 -72.63 -5.66
N ALA A 248 -20.37 -72.22 -6.92
CA ALA A 248 -20.93 -73.03 -8.00
C ALA A 248 -20.09 -74.31 -8.20
N PRO A 249 -20.70 -75.49 -8.39
CA PRO A 249 -19.97 -76.71 -8.67
C PRO A 249 -19.39 -76.69 -10.09
N SER A 250 -18.21 -77.29 -10.21
CA SER A 250 -17.40 -77.51 -11.41
C SER A 250 -18.15 -78.16 -12.58
#